data_AF-A0A2M6XUG8-F1
#
_entry.id   AF-A0A2M6XUG8-F1
#
_cell.length_a   1.000
_cell.length_b   1.000
_cell.length_c   1.000
_cell.angle_alpha   90.00
_cell.angle_beta   90.00
_cell.angle_gamma   90.00
#
_symmetry.space_group_name_H-M   'P 1'
#
loop_
_entity.id
_entity.type
_entity.pdbx_description
1 polymer ?
#
loop_
_entity_poly.entity_id
_entity_poly.type
_entity_poly.pdbx_seq_one_letter_code
_entity_poly.pdbx_strand_id
1 'polypeptide(L)'
;MFFHYKRGLPFKNKKIIKNMTKKITLKVRGIHCQSCVSLIKNNVNSLPGIVNVIVDIDSKKAEVIYDGKKTNESDVIEKIKKAGDYTVEQWDKAEESQGDSPVEVVAASSPRQNDGDVGPGILSGKRFLTVLFVISVFLNIIFLSNSASRDVLKNSFASLSQSGNTAQNKQEQVLKKNAKAPLVADQVPQAGEQVSFTITKDNHIRGDFDASITLIEFSDFECPFCERHYRTLQQLFSKYPQEIRLIYKHFPLGFHQNV
;
A
#
# COMPACT_ATOMS: atom_id res chain seq x y z
N MET A 1 7.72 -22.93 -21.18
CA MET A 1 7.53 -21.61 -21.83
C MET A 1 8.12 -20.56 -20.89
N PHE A 2 9.28 -19.98 -21.23
CA PHE A 2 10.01 -19.08 -20.32
C PHE A 2 9.65 -17.62 -20.58
N PHE A 3 9.10 -16.93 -19.56
CA PHE A 3 8.83 -15.49 -19.63
C PHE A 3 10.10 -14.70 -19.28
N HIS A 4 10.76 -14.13 -20.29
CA HIS A 4 11.84 -13.17 -20.09
C HIS A 4 11.29 -11.82 -19.61
N TYR A 5 11.28 -11.61 -18.30
CA TYR A 5 11.01 -10.29 -17.72
C TYR A 5 12.15 -9.32 -18.08
N LYS A 6 11.88 -8.34 -18.96
CA LYS A 6 12.84 -7.27 -19.26
C LYS A 6 13.07 -6.44 -18.00
N ARG A 7 14.34 -6.35 -17.56
CA ARG A 7 14.74 -5.45 -16.46
C ARG A 7 14.36 -4.01 -16.82
N GLY A 8 13.72 -3.30 -15.89
CA GLY A 8 13.35 -1.90 -16.05
C GLY A 8 14.56 -0.98 -16.22
N LEU A 9 14.35 0.15 -16.89
CA LEU A 9 15.40 1.16 -17.12
C LEU A 9 15.82 1.85 -15.80
N PRO A 10 17.10 2.24 -15.65
CA PRO A 10 17.60 2.80 -14.39
C PRO A 10 17.02 4.19 -14.09
N PHE A 11 16.53 4.36 -12.86
CA PHE A 11 15.83 5.56 -12.37
C PHE A 11 16.78 6.74 -12.13
N LYS A 12 17.25 7.40 -13.20
CA LYS A 12 18.15 8.57 -13.11
C LYS A 12 17.39 9.89 -12.95
N ASN A 13 17.99 10.80 -12.17
CA ASN A 13 17.77 12.26 -12.17
C ASN A 13 16.53 12.85 -11.45
N LYS A 14 16.25 12.41 -10.21
CA LYS A 14 15.41 13.14 -9.23
C LYS A 14 15.82 14.61 -9.00
N LYS A 15 17.05 15.01 -9.37
CA LYS A 15 17.63 16.35 -9.15
C LYS A 15 17.29 17.41 -10.22
N ILE A 16 16.75 17.03 -11.39
CA ILE A 16 16.53 17.97 -12.51
C ILE A 16 15.15 18.67 -12.45
N ILE A 17 14.12 17.98 -11.97
CA ILE A 17 12.71 18.41 -12.12
C ILE A 17 12.36 19.68 -11.30
N LYS A 18 12.99 19.87 -10.13
CA LYS A 18 12.64 20.94 -9.17
C LYS A 18 12.79 22.38 -9.70
N ASN A 19 13.52 22.58 -10.81
CA ASN A 19 13.90 23.92 -11.30
C ASN A 19 12.98 24.46 -12.42
N MET A 20 11.92 23.76 -12.80
CA MET A 20 11.01 24.15 -13.89
C MET A 20 9.51 24.01 -13.56
N THR A 21 9.17 23.39 -12.44
CA THR A 21 7.78 23.22 -12.00
C THR A 21 7.22 24.51 -11.42
N LYS A 22 6.13 25.01 -12.00
CA LYS A 22 5.27 26.06 -11.45
C LYS A 22 4.09 25.43 -10.70
N LYS A 23 3.41 26.23 -9.87
CA LYS A 23 2.21 25.87 -9.12
C LYS A 23 1.20 27.01 -9.23
N ILE A 24 -0.04 26.71 -9.61
CA ILE A 24 -1.18 27.63 -9.46
C ILE A 24 -2.18 27.11 -8.46
N THR A 25 -2.89 28.04 -7.82
CA THR A 25 -4.04 27.77 -6.97
C THR A 25 -5.23 28.52 -7.53
N LEU A 26 -6.35 27.81 -7.70
CA LEU A 26 -7.58 28.31 -8.33
C LEU A 26 -8.77 28.09 -7.39
N LYS A 27 -9.68 29.05 -7.39
CA LYS A 27 -11.02 28.93 -6.79
C LYS A 27 -11.95 28.43 -7.89
N VAL A 28 -12.61 27.29 -7.68
CA VAL A 28 -13.43 26.61 -8.69
C VAL A 28 -14.85 26.44 -8.16
N ARG A 29 -15.76 27.31 -8.62
CA ARG A 29 -17.17 27.29 -8.25
C ARG A 29 -17.92 26.24 -9.08
N GLY A 30 -18.88 25.54 -8.46
CA GLY A 30 -19.64 24.46 -9.08
C GLY A 30 -19.13 23.04 -8.75
N ILE A 31 -18.02 22.88 -8.02
CA ILE A 31 -17.61 21.57 -7.49
C ILE A 31 -18.51 21.22 -6.30
N HIS A 32 -19.29 20.14 -6.43
CA HIS A 32 -20.21 19.67 -5.39
C HIS A 32 -20.13 18.15 -5.11
N CYS A 33 -19.36 17.38 -5.88
CA CYS A 33 -19.20 15.94 -5.66
C CYS A 33 -17.87 15.39 -6.22
N GLN A 34 -17.53 14.16 -5.83
CA GLN A 34 -16.30 13.48 -6.28
C GLN A 34 -16.28 13.20 -7.80
N SER A 35 -17.44 13.16 -8.46
CA SER A 35 -17.53 13.09 -9.93
C SER A 35 -16.96 14.34 -10.59
N CYS A 36 -17.25 15.53 -10.04
CA CYS A 36 -16.66 16.80 -10.51
C CYS A 36 -15.14 16.82 -10.30
N VAL A 37 -14.67 16.40 -9.12
CA VAL A 37 -13.23 16.25 -8.82
C VAL A 37 -12.53 15.34 -9.84
N SER A 38 -13.13 14.19 -10.14
CA SER A 38 -12.58 13.22 -11.10
C SER A 38 -12.56 13.78 -12.52
N LEU A 39 -13.64 14.44 -12.95
CA LEU A 39 -13.79 15.03 -14.27
C LEU A 39 -12.80 16.18 -14.51
N ILE A 40 -12.56 17.01 -13.49
CA ILE A 40 -11.53 18.06 -13.49
C ILE A 40 -10.12 17.45 -13.54
N LYS A 41 -9.79 16.51 -12.65
CA LYS A 41 -8.48 15.84 -12.62
C LYS A 41 -8.14 15.18 -13.95
N ASN A 42 -9.07 14.40 -14.51
CA ASN A 42 -8.86 13.70 -15.78
C ASN A 42 -8.68 14.68 -16.96
N ASN A 43 -9.42 15.80 -16.96
CA ASN A 43 -9.23 16.83 -17.97
C ASN A 43 -7.87 17.52 -17.85
N VAL A 44 -7.50 18.02 -16.66
CA VAL A 44 -6.21 18.71 -16.47
C VAL A 44 -5.04 17.77 -16.74
N ASN A 45 -5.06 16.53 -16.24
CA ASN A 45 -3.99 15.54 -16.46
C ASN A 45 -3.76 15.16 -17.93
N SER A 46 -4.67 15.52 -18.86
CA SER A 46 -4.44 15.36 -20.30
C SER A 46 -3.54 16.45 -20.93
N LEU A 47 -3.20 17.52 -20.18
CA LEU A 47 -2.28 18.57 -20.63
C LEU A 47 -0.81 18.13 -20.53
N PRO A 48 0.04 18.49 -21.52
CA PRO A 48 1.43 18.06 -21.56
C PRO A 48 2.26 18.70 -20.45
N GLY A 49 2.79 17.89 -19.54
CA GLY A 49 3.69 18.36 -18.48
C GLY A 49 3.01 18.76 -17.17
N ILE A 50 1.74 18.43 -16.97
CA ILE A 50 1.17 18.38 -15.60
C ILE A 50 1.99 17.39 -14.75
N VAL A 51 2.21 17.75 -13.50
CA VAL A 51 2.93 16.96 -12.49
C VAL A 51 1.95 16.46 -11.43
N ASN A 52 1.07 17.33 -10.92
CA ASN A 52 0.09 17.03 -9.87
C ASN A 52 -1.19 17.86 -10.06
N VAL A 53 -2.34 17.30 -9.68
CA VAL A 53 -3.64 17.99 -9.60
C VAL A 53 -4.36 17.57 -8.32
N ILE A 54 -4.39 18.48 -7.33
CA ILE A 54 -5.19 18.36 -6.11
C ILE A 54 -6.46 19.18 -6.33
N VAL A 55 -7.61 18.65 -5.92
CA VAL A 55 -8.90 19.34 -5.96
C VAL A 55 -9.65 19.01 -4.69
N ASP A 56 -10.10 20.06 -4.01
CA ASP A 56 -10.74 20.04 -2.70
C ASP A 56 -12.16 20.62 -2.82
N ILE A 57 -13.16 19.87 -2.34
CA ILE A 57 -14.58 20.20 -2.52
C ILE A 57 -15.01 21.27 -1.51
N ASP A 58 -14.55 21.17 -0.27
CA ASP A 58 -15.04 21.97 0.85
C ASP A 58 -14.53 23.41 0.77
N SER A 59 -13.22 23.58 0.51
CA SER A 59 -12.61 24.88 0.22
C SER A 59 -12.80 25.35 -1.23
N LYS A 60 -13.37 24.51 -2.11
CA LYS A 60 -13.66 24.80 -3.53
C LYS A 60 -12.40 25.22 -4.29
N LYS A 61 -11.30 24.50 -4.05
CA LYS A 61 -9.93 24.87 -4.40
C LYS A 61 -9.30 23.80 -5.27
N ALA A 62 -8.73 24.21 -6.40
CA ALA A 62 -7.89 23.36 -7.23
C ALA A 62 -6.43 23.86 -7.16
N GLU A 63 -5.50 22.94 -6.97
CA GLU A 63 -4.06 23.21 -6.96
C GLU A 63 -3.38 22.35 -8.02
N VAL A 64 -2.67 23.00 -8.95
CA VAL A 64 -2.07 22.34 -10.11
C VAL A 64 -0.58 22.65 -10.16
N ILE A 65 0.24 21.60 -10.20
CA ILE A 65 1.70 21.68 -10.38
C ILE A 65 2.03 21.20 -11.78
N TYR A 66 2.83 21.96 -12.52
CA TYR A 66 3.07 21.73 -13.96
C TYR A 66 4.45 22.24 -14.41
N ASP A 67 4.98 21.66 -15.48
CA ASP A 67 6.20 22.10 -16.15
C ASP A 67 5.91 23.38 -16.95
N GLY A 68 6.45 24.52 -16.47
CA GLY A 68 6.23 25.84 -17.07
C GLY A 68 6.86 26.05 -18.44
N LYS A 69 7.49 25.02 -19.04
CA LYS A 69 7.92 25.00 -20.45
C LYS A 69 7.02 24.18 -21.38
N LYS A 70 5.99 23.50 -20.86
CA LYS A 70 5.12 22.60 -21.65
C LYS A 70 3.63 22.96 -21.61
N THR A 71 3.19 23.59 -20.53
CA THR A 71 1.81 24.05 -20.29
C THR A 71 1.88 25.43 -19.64
N ASN A 72 0.87 26.27 -19.83
CA ASN A 72 0.69 27.56 -19.15
C ASN A 72 -0.59 27.62 -18.31
N GLU A 73 -0.77 28.72 -17.57
CA GLU A 73 -1.85 28.89 -16.58
C GLU A 73 -3.23 29.03 -17.24
N SER A 74 -3.27 29.69 -18.40
CA SER A 74 -4.48 29.81 -19.22
C SER A 74 -4.93 28.45 -19.75
N ASP A 75 -4.01 27.60 -20.21
CA ASP A 75 -4.34 26.24 -20.67
C ASP A 75 -5.02 25.43 -19.56
N VAL A 76 -4.48 25.51 -18.34
CA VAL A 76 -5.03 24.81 -17.16
C VAL A 76 -6.42 25.35 -16.81
N ILE A 77 -6.58 26.67 -16.75
CA ILE A 77 -7.87 27.32 -16.47
C ILE A 77 -8.91 26.97 -17.54
N GLU A 78 -8.54 27.01 -18.82
CA GLU A 78 -9.40 26.63 -19.94
C GLU A 78 -9.78 25.14 -19.86
N LYS A 79 -8.83 24.26 -19.53
CA LYS A 79 -9.08 22.82 -19.43
C LYS A 79 -10.00 22.47 -18.25
N ILE A 80 -9.95 23.21 -17.15
CA ILE A 80 -10.93 23.10 -16.06
C ILE A 80 -12.31 23.59 -16.52
N LYS A 81 -12.40 24.74 -17.19
CA LYS A 81 -13.66 25.26 -17.76
C LYS A 81 -14.25 24.37 -18.88
N LYS A 82 -13.43 23.54 -19.52
CA LYS A 82 -13.88 22.51 -20.49
C LYS A 82 -14.23 21.16 -19.86
N ALA A 83 -13.96 20.98 -18.56
CA ALA A 83 -14.39 19.78 -17.84
C ALA A 83 -15.89 19.80 -17.49
N GLY A 84 -16.49 20.99 -17.39
CA GLY A 84 -17.89 21.25 -17.06
C GLY A 84 -18.10 22.73 -16.79
N ASP A 85 -19.33 23.15 -16.50
CA ASP A 85 -19.75 24.55 -16.34
C ASP A 85 -19.24 25.21 -15.02
N TYR A 86 -17.92 25.22 -14.83
CA TYR A 86 -17.24 25.71 -13.63
C TYR A 86 -16.74 27.15 -13.80
N THR A 87 -17.05 28.02 -12.83
CA THR A 87 -16.40 29.34 -12.75
C THR A 87 -15.05 29.19 -12.08
N VAL A 88 -13.98 29.52 -12.80
CA VAL A 88 -12.59 29.41 -12.34
C VAL A 88 -11.99 30.81 -12.19
N GLU A 89 -11.52 31.10 -10.98
CA GLU A 89 -10.84 32.33 -10.55
C GLU A 89 -9.47 32.00 -9.97
N GLN A 90 -8.54 32.96 -9.96
CA GLN A 90 -7.26 32.81 -9.28
C GLN A 90 -7.46 32.89 -7.76
N TRP A 91 -6.76 32.06 -6.98
CA TRP A 91 -6.82 32.14 -5.52
C TRP A 91 -5.78 33.12 -4.98
N ASP A 92 -6.21 34.36 -4.76
CA ASP A 92 -5.36 35.38 -4.14
C ASP A 92 -5.08 35.08 -2.67
N LYS A 93 -3.83 35.31 -2.24
CA LYS A 93 -3.34 35.02 -0.88
C LYS A 93 -3.73 36.07 0.17
N ALA A 94 -4.75 36.89 -0.07
CA ALA A 94 -5.07 38.04 0.77
C ALA A 94 -5.78 37.69 2.09
N GLU A 95 -6.38 36.51 2.20
CA GLU A 95 -7.21 36.09 3.33
C GLU A 95 -6.57 34.93 4.15
N GLU A 96 -5.35 35.15 4.67
CA GLU A 96 -4.69 34.23 5.62
C GLU A 96 -4.17 35.01 6.84
N SER A 97 -5.10 35.64 7.57
CA SER A 97 -4.82 36.44 8.77
C SER A 97 -5.24 35.72 10.07
N GLN A 98 -4.23 35.26 10.82
CA GLN A 98 -4.17 35.19 12.29
C GLN A 98 -5.42 34.73 13.07
N GLY A 99 -5.36 33.51 13.60
CA GLY A 99 -6.15 33.04 14.74
C GLY A 99 -5.22 32.46 15.81
N ASP A 100 -4.75 33.29 16.73
CA ASP A 100 -3.75 32.92 17.75
C ASP A 100 -4.32 32.06 18.88
N SER A 101 -3.47 31.19 19.43
CA SER A 101 -3.53 30.71 20.82
C SER A 101 -2.17 30.15 21.24
N PRO A 102 -1.47 30.74 22.24
CA PRO A 102 -0.17 30.26 22.68
C PRO A 102 -0.28 28.96 23.49
N VAL A 103 0.61 28.00 23.24
CA VAL A 103 0.85 26.88 24.17
C VAL A 103 2.02 27.24 25.08
N GLU A 104 1.71 27.59 26.33
CA GLU A 104 2.72 27.84 27.36
C GLU A 104 3.28 26.51 27.89
N VAL A 105 4.56 26.24 27.61
CA VAL A 105 5.27 25.05 28.10
C VAL A 105 6.11 25.39 29.32
N VAL A 106 5.52 25.22 30.50
CA VAL A 106 6.23 25.26 31.79
C VAL A 106 7.18 24.07 31.94
N ALA A 107 8.31 24.29 32.61
CA ALA A 107 9.41 23.33 32.74
C ALA A 107 9.59 22.83 34.20
N ALA A 108 10.47 21.83 34.34
CA ALA A 108 10.77 21.07 35.57
C ALA A 108 9.65 20.09 36.00
N SER A 109 9.94 18.99 36.71
CA SER A 109 11.15 18.67 37.49
C SER A 109 11.61 17.20 37.39
N SER A 110 12.77 16.89 38.00
CA SER A 110 13.30 15.53 38.18
C SER A 110 13.75 15.33 39.62
N PRO A 111 13.54 14.12 40.17
CA PRO A 111 14.63 13.32 40.76
C PRO A 111 14.76 11.97 39.99
N ARG A 112 15.86 11.17 39.99
CA ARG A 112 16.66 10.54 41.07
C ARG A 112 15.81 9.61 41.97
N GLN A 113 16.20 8.43 42.46
CA GLN A 113 17.34 7.48 42.33
C GLN A 113 16.78 6.09 42.83
N ASN A 114 17.43 4.91 42.84
CA ASN A 114 18.84 4.53 42.74
C ASN A 114 19.04 3.05 42.28
N ASP A 115 20.22 2.77 41.70
CA ASP A 115 21.12 1.58 41.72
C ASP A 115 20.65 0.14 42.12
N GLY A 116 21.27 -0.87 41.47
CA GLY A 116 21.34 -2.29 41.87
C GLY A 116 22.39 -3.06 41.04
N ASP A 117 23.31 -3.80 41.69
CA ASP A 117 24.60 -4.25 41.13
C ASP A 117 24.82 -5.79 41.18
N VAL A 118 25.88 -6.26 40.50
CA VAL A 118 26.48 -7.62 40.50
C VAL A 118 25.66 -8.72 39.78
N GLY A 119 26.21 -9.57 38.91
CA GLY A 119 27.60 -9.71 38.40
C GLY A 119 27.72 -10.84 37.36
N PRO A 120 28.93 -11.15 36.83
CA PRO A 120 29.10 -12.03 35.68
C PRO A 120 29.03 -13.54 36.00
N GLY A 121 28.10 -14.26 35.36
CA GLY A 121 27.92 -15.71 35.50
C GLY A 121 28.96 -16.54 34.73
N ILE A 122 29.66 -17.43 35.44
CA ILE A 122 30.81 -18.21 34.95
C ILE A 122 30.45 -19.20 33.82
N LEU A 123 31.28 -19.19 32.76
CA LEU A 123 31.27 -20.18 31.68
C LEU A 123 31.75 -21.55 32.17
N SER A 124 30.89 -22.58 32.18
CA SER A 124 31.26 -23.94 32.63
C SER A 124 30.97 -25.02 31.57
N GLY A 125 32.03 -25.45 30.90
CA GLY A 125 31.97 -26.40 29.79
C GLY A 125 31.73 -27.85 30.23
N LYS A 126 30.48 -28.21 30.56
CA LYS A 126 30.12 -29.62 30.87
C LYS A 126 28.72 -30.08 30.41
N ARG A 127 28.03 -29.33 29.55
CA ARG A 127 26.67 -29.66 29.06
C ARG A 127 26.52 -29.85 27.54
N PHE A 128 27.61 -29.83 26.78
CA PHE A 128 27.56 -30.04 25.31
C PHE A 128 27.65 -31.52 24.89
N LEU A 129 28.25 -32.39 25.70
CA LEU A 129 28.52 -33.79 25.34
C LEU A 129 27.27 -34.69 25.41
N THR A 130 26.34 -34.41 26.32
CA THR A 130 25.09 -35.18 26.49
C THR A 130 24.09 -34.94 25.35
N VAL A 131 24.05 -33.72 24.81
CA VAL A 131 23.15 -33.34 23.70
C VAL A 131 23.44 -34.15 22.44
N LEU A 132 24.73 -34.34 22.11
CA LEU A 132 25.16 -35.15 20.96
C LEU A 132 24.78 -36.63 21.11
N PHE A 133 24.82 -37.18 22.32
CA PHE A 133 24.42 -38.57 22.57
C PHE A 133 22.90 -38.78 22.35
N VAL A 134 22.07 -37.87 22.85
CA VAL A 134 20.60 -37.91 22.62
C VAL A 134 20.27 -37.77 21.14
N ILE A 135 20.91 -36.84 20.42
CA ILE A 135 20.70 -36.67 18.97
C ILE A 135 21.12 -37.93 18.19
N SER A 136 22.25 -38.57 18.55
CA SER A 136 22.70 -39.82 17.93
C SER A 136 21.69 -40.97 18.09
N VAL A 137 21.08 -41.11 19.27
CA VAL A 137 20.04 -42.10 19.54
C VAL A 137 18.76 -41.81 18.74
N PHE A 138 18.28 -40.56 18.73
CA PHE A 138 17.10 -40.18 17.94
C PHE A 138 17.29 -40.37 16.44
N LEU A 139 18.48 -40.05 15.89
CA LEU A 139 18.79 -40.28 14.49
C LEU A 139 18.83 -41.77 14.13
N ASN A 140 19.35 -42.64 15.02
CA ASN A 140 19.28 -44.09 14.82
C ASN A 140 17.85 -44.62 14.79
N ILE A 141 16.99 -44.18 15.73
CA ILE A 141 15.58 -44.59 15.78
C ILE A 141 14.85 -44.20 14.48
N ILE A 142 15.04 -42.97 14.00
CA ILE A 142 14.45 -42.50 12.74
C ILE A 142 15.00 -43.28 11.53
N PHE A 143 16.28 -43.67 11.54
CA PHE A 143 16.89 -44.46 10.47
C PHE A 143 16.33 -45.88 10.41
N LEU A 144 16.13 -46.56 11.56
CA LEU A 144 15.50 -47.88 11.61
C LEU A 144 14.02 -47.86 11.19
N SER A 145 13.28 -46.79 11.49
CA SER A 145 11.86 -46.68 11.06
C SER A 145 11.69 -46.40 9.56
N ASN A 146 12.68 -45.82 8.87
CA ASN A 146 12.54 -45.40 7.48
C ASN A 146 12.81 -46.50 6.43
N SER A 147 13.31 -47.67 6.83
CA SER A 147 13.53 -48.82 5.94
C SER A 147 12.29 -49.70 5.72
N ALA A 148 11.35 -49.73 6.67
CA ALA A 148 10.29 -50.73 6.76
C ALA A 148 8.87 -50.23 6.40
N SER A 149 8.72 -49.10 5.71
CA SER A 149 7.38 -48.53 5.40
C SER A 149 7.25 -47.87 4.01
N ARG A 150 8.23 -48.04 3.12
CA ARG A 150 8.26 -47.37 1.81
C ARG A 150 7.47 -48.07 0.69
N ASP A 151 7.01 -49.30 0.90
CA ASP A 151 6.37 -50.11 -0.14
C ASP A 151 4.85 -50.27 0.01
N VAL A 152 4.31 -50.09 1.23
CA VAL A 152 2.84 -50.13 1.45
C VAL A 152 2.14 -48.89 0.89
N LEU A 153 2.74 -47.70 1.04
CA LEU A 153 2.14 -46.43 0.59
C LEU A 153 1.99 -46.29 -0.93
N LYS A 154 2.76 -47.04 -1.73
CA LYS A 154 2.71 -46.98 -3.20
C LYS A 154 1.41 -47.59 -3.74
N ASN A 155 0.93 -48.67 -3.12
CA ASN A 155 -0.20 -49.45 -3.66
C ASN A 155 -1.57 -48.82 -3.36
N SER A 156 -1.69 -47.97 -2.34
CA SER A 156 -2.95 -47.28 -2.00
C SER A 156 -3.25 -46.03 -2.86
N PHE A 157 -2.26 -45.47 -3.56
CA PHE A 157 -2.47 -44.29 -4.42
C PHE A 157 -2.95 -44.66 -5.83
N ALA A 158 -2.71 -45.89 -6.28
CA ALA A 158 -3.12 -46.36 -7.61
C ALA A 158 -4.65 -46.52 -7.75
N SER A 159 -5.35 -46.86 -6.66
CA SER A 159 -6.80 -47.12 -6.66
C SER A 159 -7.68 -45.86 -6.48
N LEU A 160 -7.12 -44.74 -6.02
CA LEU A 160 -7.86 -43.49 -5.80
C LEU A 160 -8.00 -42.61 -7.05
N SER A 161 -7.15 -42.83 -8.07
CA SER A 161 -7.13 -42.01 -9.30
C SER A 161 -8.34 -42.21 -10.23
N GLN A 162 -9.15 -43.26 -10.00
CA GLN A 162 -10.27 -43.64 -10.89
C GLN A 162 -11.65 -43.21 -10.38
N SER A 163 -11.77 -42.67 -9.16
CA SER A 163 -13.07 -42.22 -8.60
C SER A 163 -13.34 -40.71 -8.74
N GLY A 164 -12.35 -39.92 -9.19
CA GLY A 164 -12.46 -38.45 -9.28
C GLY A 164 -13.11 -37.89 -10.56
N ASN A 165 -13.11 -38.66 -11.65
CA ASN A 165 -13.26 -38.10 -13.01
C ASN A 165 -14.72 -37.82 -13.46
N THR A 166 -15.72 -38.25 -12.68
CA THR A 166 -17.14 -38.07 -13.04
C THR A 166 -17.72 -36.72 -12.58
N ALA A 167 -17.09 -36.04 -11.61
CA ALA A 167 -17.61 -34.79 -11.05
C ALA A 167 -17.22 -33.51 -11.84
N GLN A 168 -16.07 -33.52 -12.53
CA GLN A 168 -15.49 -32.28 -13.10
C GLN A 168 -16.20 -31.80 -14.38
N ASN A 169 -16.77 -32.70 -15.17
CA ASN A 169 -17.33 -32.39 -16.50
C ASN A 169 -18.57 -31.47 -16.47
N LYS A 170 -19.20 -31.22 -15.31
CA LYS A 170 -20.34 -30.29 -15.20
C LYS A 170 -19.93 -28.83 -14.96
N GLN A 171 -18.70 -28.58 -14.49
CA GLN A 171 -18.28 -27.25 -14.06
C GLN A 171 -17.62 -26.44 -15.20
N GLU A 172 -16.95 -27.10 -16.14
CA GLU A 172 -16.33 -26.45 -17.31
C GLU A 172 -17.35 -25.86 -18.29
N GLN A 173 -18.53 -26.47 -18.43
CA GLN A 173 -19.60 -25.96 -19.31
C GLN A 173 -20.24 -24.66 -18.82
N VAL A 174 -20.20 -24.37 -17.52
CA VAL A 174 -20.70 -23.09 -16.98
C VAL A 174 -19.71 -21.95 -17.29
N LEU A 175 -18.41 -22.20 -17.16
CA LEU A 175 -17.38 -21.18 -17.34
C LEU A 175 -17.33 -20.66 -18.79
N LYS A 176 -17.53 -21.54 -19.78
CA LYS A 176 -17.55 -21.18 -21.21
C LYS A 176 -18.78 -20.34 -21.61
N LYS A 177 -19.87 -20.34 -20.82
CA LYS A 177 -21.10 -19.59 -21.14
C LYS A 177 -21.03 -18.10 -20.75
N ASN A 178 -20.16 -17.73 -19.82
CA ASN A 178 -20.00 -16.34 -19.34
C ASN A 178 -18.83 -15.58 -19.99
N ALA A 179 -18.24 -16.11 -21.05
CA ALA A 179 -17.13 -15.50 -21.80
C ALA A 179 -17.53 -14.28 -22.67
N LYS A 180 -18.51 -13.48 -22.21
CA LYS A 180 -18.94 -12.23 -22.86
C LYS A 180 -19.32 -11.10 -21.86
N ALA A 181 -18.68 -11.07 -20.69
CA ALA A 181 -18.45 -9.81 -20.00
C ALA A 181 -17.19 -9.17 -20.59
N PRO A 182 -17.18 -7.90 -21.02
CA PRO A 182 -15.95 -7.22 -21.40
C PRO A 182 -15.05 -7.08 -20.17
N LEU A 183 -13.98 -7.87 -20.11
CA LEU A 183 -12.84 -7.50 -19.28
C LEU A 183 -12.30 -6.19 -19.85
N VAL A 184 -12.38 -5.10 -19.09
CA VAL A 184 -11.78 -3.81 -19.46
C VAL A 184 -10.27 -3.97 -19.31
N ALA A 185 -9.66 -4.59 -20.31
CA ALA A 185 -8.24 -4.87 -20.41
C ALA A 185 -7.47 -3.64 -20.94
N ASP A 186 -7.78 -2.47 -20.38
CA ASP A 186 -7.15 -1.20 -20.69
C ASP A 186 -7.01 -0.38 -19.39
N GLN A 187 -5.95 0.43 -19.33
CA GLN A 187 -5.57 1.23 -18.16
C GLN A 187 -5.24 0.41 -16.88
N VAL A 188 -4.10 -0.27 -16.90
CA VAL A 188 -3.22 -0.19 -15.73
C VAL A 188 -2.90 1.31 -15.56
N PRO A 189 -3.19 1.93 -14.40
CA PRO A 189 -2.88 3.35 -14.20
C PRO A 189 -1.39 3.59 -14.46
N GLN A 190 -1.05 4.58 -15.30
CA GLN A 190 0.36 4.94 -15.49
C GLN A 190 0.96 5.29 -14.13
N ALA A 191 2.18 4.79 -13.88
CA ALA A 191 2.80 4.79 -12.56
C ALA A 191 2.69 6.17 -11.90
N GLY A 192 1.81 6.26 -10.90
CA GLY A 192 1.39 7.52 -10.33
C GLY A 192 2.56 8.33 -9.77
N GLU A 193 2.34 9.65 -9.69
CA GLU A 193 3.24 10.56 -9.00
C GLU A 193 3.68 9.97 -7.65
N GLN A 194 4.97 10.06 -7.35
CA GLN A 194 5.53 9.55 -6.10
C GLN A 194 5.13 10.48 -4.94
N VAL A 195 3.87 10.34 -4.48
CA VAL A 195 3.30 11.10 -3.36
C VAL A 195 4.21 10.95 -2.15
N SER A 196 4.88 12.04 -1.78
CA SER A 196 5.78 12.06 -0.63
C SER A 196 4.98 12.10 0.66
N PHE A 197 4.55 10.92 1.11
CA PHE A 197 3.85 10.74 2.38
C PHE A 197 4.85 10.86 3.54
N THR A 198 4.68 11.89 4.39
CA THR A 198 5.42 12.03 5.65
C THR A 198 4.82 11.09 6.69
N ILE A 199 5.63 10.19 7.24
CA ILE A 199 5.18 9.22 8.26
C ILE A 199 5.35 9.84 9.64
N THR A 200 4.27 9.89 10.39
CA THR A 200 4.18 10.58 11.69
C THR A 200 3.51 9.69 12.75
N LYS A 201 3.72 9.98 14.04
CA LYS A 201 3.27 9.09 15.15
C LYS A 201 1.76 9.09 15.39
N ASP A 202 1.04 10.06 14.84
CA ASP A 202 -0.43 10.11 14.78
C ASP A 202 -1.02 9.15 13.73
N ASN A 203 -0.21 8.60 12.83
CA ASN A 203 -0.71 7.68 11.81
C ASN A 203 -1.06 6.33 12.44
N HIS A 204 -2.13 5.69 11.96
CA HIS A 204 -2.49 4.31 12.33
C HIS A 204 -1.48 3.30 11.77
N ILE A 205 -0.37 3.10 12.49
CA ILE A 205 0.76 2.26 12.11
C ILE A 205 0.64 0.87 12.73
N ARG A 206 0.95 -0.16 11.94
CA ARG A 206 1.19 -1.54 12.38
C ARG A 206 2.52 -2.04 11.83
N GLY A 207 3.34 -2.64 12.70
CA GLY A 207 4.73 -3.00 12.39
C GLY A 207 5.71 -2.04 13.05
N ASP A 208 6.99 -2.12 12.67
CA ASP A 208 8.05 -1.27 13.21
C ASP A 208 7.93 0.17 12.68
N PHE A 209 8.10 1.19 13.54
CA PHE A 209 8.07 2.59 13.11
C PHE A 209 9.25 2.93 12.18
N ASP A 210 10.36 2.19 12.21
CA ASP A 210 11.52 2.44 11.36
C ASP A 210 11.65 1.43 10.19
N ALA A 211 10.66 0.56 9.99
CA ALA A 211 10.59 -0.43 8.90
C ALA A 211 10.92 0.16 7.51
N SER A 212 11.74 -0.54 6.74
CA SER A 212 12.29 -0.07 5.46
C SER A 212 11.25 0.05 4.33
N ILE A 213 10.16 -0.70 4.41
CA ILE A 213 9.04 -0.69 3.44
C ILE A 213 7.79 -0.16 4.14
N THR A 214 7.20 0.90 3.58
CA THR A 214 5.90 1.42 4.01
C THR A 214 4.82 1.04 3.01
N LEU A 215 3.82 0.28 3.46
CA LEU A 215 2.58 0.05 2.74
C LEU A 215 1.51 1.00 3.28
N ILE A 216 0.82 1.72 2.39
CA ILE A 216 -0.35 2.53 2.74
C ILE A 216 -1.57 1.80 2.17
N GLU A 217 -2.47 1.37 3.05
CA GLU A 217 -3.70 0.66 2.67
C GLU A 217 -4.90 1.60 2.85
N PHE A 218 -5.69 1.76 1.80
CA PHE A 218 -7.02 2.37 1.85
C PHE A 218 -8.04 1.24 1.92
N SER A 219 -8.79 1.15 3.01
CA SER A 219 -9.58 -0.04 3.33
C SER A 219 -10.78 0.27 4.20
N ASP A 220 -11.75 -0.64 4.18
CA ASP A 220 -13.12 -0.47 4.68
C ASP A 220 -13.52 -1.72 5.45
N PHE A 221 -14.05 -1.54 6.66
CA PHE A 221 -14.43 -2.62 7.56
C PHE A 221 -15.71 -3.35 7.13
N GLU A 222 -16.61 -2.70 6.36
CA GLU A 222 -17.81 -3.34 5.82
C GLU A 222 -17.54 -4.09 4.50
N CYS A 223 -16.34 -3.93 3.90
CA CYS A 223 -16.04 -4.43 2.56
C CYS A 223 -15.52 -5.89 2.51
N PRO A 224 -16.25 -6.85 1.91
CA PRO A 224 -15.82 -8.25 1.78
C PRO A 224 -14.70 -8.48 0.75
N PHE A 225 -14.22 -7.43 0.08
CA PHE A 225 -12.98 -7.47 -0.71
C PHE A 225 -11.77 -7.08 0.13
N CYS A 226 -11.91 -6.10 1.04
CA CYS A 226 -10.89 -5.72 2.03
C CYS A 226 -10.62 -6.85 3.01
N GLU A 227 -11.65 -7.51 3.56
CA GLU A 227 -11.50 -8.68 4.45
C GLU A 227 -10.70 -9.82 3.80
N ARG A 228 -10.92 -10.07 2.50
CA ARG A 228 -10.13 -11.06 1.74
C ARG A 228 -8.70 -10.58 1.43
N HIS A 229 -8.49 -9.29 1.19
CA HIS A 229 -7.15 -8.72 1.00
C HIS A 229 -6.30 -8.80 2.28
N TYR A 230 -6.90 -8.57 3.45
CA TYR A 230 -6.22 -8.62 4.75
C TYR A 230 -5.51 -9.96 5.00
N ARG A 231 -6.01 -11.08 4.47
CA ARG A 231 -5.34 -12.39 4.55
C ARG A 231 -3.98 -12.41 3.84
N THR A 232 -3.83 -11.67 2.74
CA THR A 232 -2.54 -11.47 2.05
C THR A 232 -1.61 -10.58 2.87
N LEU A 233 -2.14 -9.55 3.53
CA LEU A 233 -1.35 -8.67 4.40
C LEU A 233 -0.83 -9.41 5.63
N GLN A 234 -1.63 -10.31 6.22
CA GLN A 234 -1.18 -11.20 7.28
C GLN A 234 0.00 -12.08 6.82
N GLN A 235 -0.05 -12.64 5.61
CA GLN A 235 1.06 -13.42 5.05
C GLN A 235 2.33 -12.58 4.83
N LEU A 236 2.20 -11.32 4.42
CA LEU A 236 3.34 -10.39 4.30
C LEU A 236 3.96 -10.10 5.68
N PHE A 237 3.16 -9.78 6.70
CA PHE A 237 3.64 -9.56 8.06
C PHE A 237 4.30 -10.80 8.67
N SER A 238 3.74 -11.99 8.46
CA SER A 238 4.35 -13.25 8.92
C SER A 238 5.69 -13.57 8.23
N LYS A 239 5.92 -13.06 7.01
CA LYS A 239 7.13 -13.33 6.23
C LYS A 239 8.21 -12.25 6.41
N TYR A 240 7.82 -11.02 6.71
CA TYR A 240 8.70 -9.84 6.75
C TYR A 240 8.45 -8.98 8.02
N PRO A 241 8.54 -9.57 9.24
CA PRO A 241 7.99 -8.98 10.47
C PRO A 241 8.64 -7.68 10.96
N GLN A 242 9.80 -7.30 10.41
CA GLN A 242 10.52 -6.05 10.75
C GLN A 242 10.80 -5.15 9.53
N GLU A 243 10.60 -5.66 8.31
CA GLU A 243 10.87 -4.89 7.08
C GLU A 243 9.65 -4.06 6.64
N ILE A 244 8.44 -4.44 7.06
CA ILE A 244 7.19 -3.82 6.62
C ILE A 244 6.49 -3.09 7.77
N ARG A 245 6.10 -1.84 7.51
CA ARG A 245 5.04 -1.13 8.24
C ARG A 245 3.82 -0.93 7.35
N LEU A 246 2.64 -1.11 7.93
CA LEU A 246 1.35 -0.78 7.34
C LEU A 246 0.85 0.52 7.95
N ILE A 247 0.40 1.44 7.11
CA ILE A 247 -0.35 2.64 7.50
C ILE A 247 -1.77 2.47 7.01
N TYR A 248 -2.70 2.28 7.95
CA TYR A 248 -4.11 2.12 7.63
C TYR A 248 -4.77 3.49 7.42
N LYS A 249 -5.43 3.65 6.28
CA LYS A 249 -6.32 4.77 5.97
C LYS A 249 -7.73 4.23 5.80
N HIS A 250 -8.63 4.61 6.71
CA HIS A 250 -10.03 4.25 6.60
C HIS A 250 -10.61 4.92 5.34
N PHE A 251 -11.22 4.13 4.47
CA PHE A 251 -11.77 4.57 3.20
C PHE A 251 -13.18 3.99 3.02
N PRO A 252 -14.17 4.50 3.77
CA PRO A 252 -15.54 4.01 3.72
C PRO A 252 -16.13 4.25 2.32
N LEU A 253 -16.67 3.19 1.72
CA LEU A 253 -17.31 3.26 0.41
C LEU A 253 -18.72 3.82 0.58
N GLY A 254 -19.12 4.79 -0.25
CA GLY A 254 -20.40 5.53 -0.13
C GLY A 254 -21.69 4.73 -0.37
N PHE A 255 -21.63 3.40 -0.30
CA PHE A 255 -22.76 2.48 -0.30
C PHE A 255 -22.79 1.57 0.96
N HIS A 256 -21.82 1.73 1.86
CA HIS A 256 -21.82 1.21 3.22
C HIS A 256 -22.44 2.25 4.17
N GLN A 257 -22.93 1.81 5.33
CA GLN A 257 -23.84 2.62 6.17
C GLN A 257 -23.32 2.87 7.59
N ASN A 258 -22.36 2.07 8.07
CA ASN A 258 -21.75 2.22 9.38
C ASN A 258 -20.39 2.92 9.23
N VAL A 259 -20.45 4.22 8.91
CA VAL A 259 -19.32 5.12 8.58
C VAL A 259 -19.05 6.12 9.70
#